data_AF-A0A7Z9LP02-F1
#
_entry.id   AF-A0A7Z9LP02-F1
#
_cell.length_a   1.000
_cell.length_b   1.000
_cell.length_c   1.000
_cell.angle_alpha   90.00
_cell.angle_beta   90.00
_cell.angle_gamma   90.00
#
_symmetry.space_group_name_H-M   'P 1'
#
loop_
_entity.id
_entity.type
_entity.pdbx_description
1 polymer ?
#
loop_
_entity_poly.entity_id
_entity_poly.type
_entity_poly.pdbx_seq_one_letter_code
_entity_poly.pdbx_strand_id
1 'polypeptide(L)'
;MADDFKDHFSASADDYSLYRPDYPDSLFDHLSMIVPSTKQAWDCATGNGQAAIALANHFDQVIATDASEKQISKAASVENITYAVAPAENSGVQ
;
A
#
# COMPACT_ATOMS: atom_id res chain seq x y z
N MET A 1 -4.66 -21.13 15.74
CA MET A 1 -5.09 -20.02 16.60
C MET A 1 -4.79 -18.77 15.80
N ALA A 2 -5.82 -18.01 15.39
CA ALA A 2 -5.61 -16.75 14.72
C ALA A 2 -5.10 -15.77 15.78
N ASP A 3 -3.87 -15.28 15.63
CA ASP A 3 -3.39 -14.17 16.44
C ASP A 3 -4.35 -13.00 16.23
N ASP A 4 -4.84 -12.45 17.33
CA ASP A 4 -5.81 -11.38 17.36
C ASP A 4 -5.14 -10.12 16.77
N PHE A 5 -5.34 -9.86 15.48
CA PHE A 5 -4.82 -8.68 14.81
C PHE A 5 -5.38 -7.44 15.51
N LYS A 6 -4.52 -6.74 16.26
CA LYS A 6 -4.91 -5.51 16.94
C LYS A 6 -4.99 -4.38 15.93
N ASP A 7 -6.21 -4.11 15.52
CA ASP A 7 -6.57 -3.00 14.64
C ASP A 7 -6.48 -1.65 15.38
N HIS A 8 -5.24 -1.19 15.60
CA HIS A 8 -4.92 0.05 16.30
C HIS A 8 -5.30 1.30 15.50
N PHE A 9 -5.49 1.18 14.18
CA PHE A 9 -5.54 2.32 13.27
C PHE A 9 -6.87 2.45 12.52
N SER A 10 -7.80 1.50 12.59
CA SER A 10 -9.08 1.66 11.88
C SER A 10 -10.04 2.65 12.53
N ALA A 11 -9.97 2.84 13.85
CA ALA A 11 -10.82 3.81 14.55
C ALA A 11 -10.45 5.27 14.21
N SER A 12 -9.23 5.50 13.70
CA SER A 12 -8.69 6.81 13.36
C SER A 12 -8.14 6.87 11.93
N ALA A 13 -8.57 5.96 11.05
CA ALA A 13 -8.07 5.85 9.67
C ALA A 13 -8.21 7.17 8.89
N ASP A 14 -9.30 7.90 9.13
CA ASP A 14 -9.57 9.19 8.48
C ASP A 14 -8.63 10.28 9.01
N ASP A 15 -8.42 10.36 10.33
CA ASP A 15 -7.48 11.32 10.92
C ASP A 15 -6.02 11.00 10.53
N TYR A 16 -5.65 9.72 10.53
CA TYR A 16 -4.30 9.29 10.18
C TYR A 16 -3.93 9.60 8.72
N SER A 17 -4.91 9.52 7.81
CA SER A 17 -4.73 9.93 6.42
C SER A 17 -4.56 11.45 6.28
N LEU A 18 -5.20 12.25 7.14
CA LEU A 18 -5.11 13.71 7.12
C LEU A 18 -3.79 14.27 7.68
N TYR A 19 -3.11 13.53 8.56
CA TYR A 19 -1.84 13.96 9.17
C TYR A 19 -0.59 13.27 8.60
N ARG A 20 -0.74 12.36 7.63
CA ARG A 20 0.40 11.76 6.93
C ARG A 20 0.92 12.72 5.87
N PRO A 21 2.15 13.24 5.98
CA PRO A 21 2.77 13.97 4.89
C PRO A 21 2.84 13.08 3.66
N ASP A 22 2.52 13.63 2.49
CA ASP A 22 2.79 12.97 1.23
C ASP A 22 4.30 12.69 1.09
N TYR A 23 4.62 11.52 0.56
CA TYR A 23 5.98 11.26 0.12
C TYR A 23 6.27 12.12 -1.13
N PRO A 24 7.47 12.71 -1.25
CA PRO A 24 7.83 13.44 -2.45
C PRO A 24 7.95 12.49 -3.65
N ASP A 25 7.53 12.94 -4.83
CA ASP A 25 7.64 12.16 -6.08
C ASP A 25 9.08 11.66 -6.34
N SER A 26 10.08 12.44 -5.94
CA SER A 26 11.49 12.10 -6.09
C SER A 26 11.90 10.81 -5.36
N LEU A 27 11.15 10.39 -4.34
CA LEU A 27 11.36 9.09 -3.70
C LEU A 27 11.05 7.96 -4.70
N PHE A 28 9.90 8.03 -5.37
CA PHE A 28 9.44 6.98 -6.27
C PHE A 28 10.24 6.99 -7.58
N ASP A 29 10.63 8.17 -8.07
CA ASP A 29 11.63 8.31 -9.14
C ASP A 29 12.90 7.55 -8.79
N HIS A 30 13.46 7.79 -7.60
CA HIS A 30 14.68 7.14 -7.17
C HIS A 30 14.53 5.63 -7.07
N LEU A 31 13.43 5.14 -6.49
CA LEU A 31 13.13 3.71 -6.41
C LEU A 31 13.11 3.06 -7.80
N SER A 32 12.45 3.70 -8.78
CA SER A 32 12.37 3.18 -10.15
C SER A 32 13.74 3.05 -10.83
N MET A 33 14.72 3.88 -10.45
CA MET A 33 16.07 3.87 -11.01
C MET A 33 16.99 2.82 -10.39
N ILE A 34 16.75 2.40 -9.14
CA ILE A 34 17.64 1.49 -8.40
C ILE A 34 17.17 0.04 -8.42
N VAL A 35 15.90 -0.22 -8.79
CA VAL A 35 15.38 -1.57 -8.90
C VAL A 35 15.83 -2.25 -10.21
N PRO A 36 16.02 -3.57 -10.21
CA PRO A 36 16.42 -4.30 -11.42
C PRO A 36 15.29 -4.36 -12.48
N SER A 37 14.05 -4.03 -12.11
CA SER A 37 12.87 -4.12 -12.97
C SER A 37 11.73 -3.28 -12.38
N THR A 38 10.96 -2.63 -13.25
CA THR A 38 9.75 -1.87 -12.90
C THR A 38 8.45 -2.65 -13.17
N LYS A 39 8.53 -3.96 -13.44
CA LYS A 39 7.36 -4.80 -13.73
C LYS A 39 6.35 -4.88 -12.58
N GLN A 40 6.82 -4.90 -11.33
CA GLN A 40 5.94 -5.03 -10.17
C GLN A 40 6.56 -4.41 -8.93
N ALA A 41 5.74 -3.71 -8.16
CA ALA A 41 6.04 -3.28 -6.79
C ALA A 41 5.03 -3.87 -5.79
N TRP A 42 5.47 -4.06 -4.56
CA TRP A 42 4.60 -4.40 -3.43
C TRP A 42 4.60 -3.25 -2.41
N ASP A 43 3.44 -2.66 -2.20
CA ASP A 43 3.18 -1.72 -1.10
C ASP A 43 2.65 -2.49 0.12
N CYS A 44 3.52 -2.64 1.12
CA CYS A 44 3.26 -3.40 2.32
C CYS A 44 2.68 -2.49 3.42
N ALA A 45 1.56 -2.90 4.03
CA ALA A 45 0.77 -2.07 4.94
C ALA A 45 0.35 -0.74 4.27
N THR A 46 -0.29 -0.89 3.10
CA THR A 46 -0.60 0.21 2.18
C THR A 46 -1.61 1.23 2.75
N GLY A 47 -2.34 0.89 3.81
CA GLY A 47 -3.46 1.69 4.29
C GLY A 47 -4.50 1.88 3.18
N ASN A 48 -4.84 3.13 2.89
CA ASN A 48 -5.77 3.50 1.81
C ASN A 48 -5.07 3.69 0.44
N GLY A 49 -3.80 3.32 0.30
CA GLY A 49 -3.11 3.29 -1.00
C GLY A 49 -2.31 4.54 -1.38
N GLN A 50 -2.07 5.48 -0.48
CA GLN A 50 -1.35 6.74 -0.81
C GLN A 50 0.01 6.49 -1.49
N ALA A 51 0.82 5.56 -0.98
CA ALA A 51 2.10 5.20 -1.59
C ALA A 51 1.92 4.29 -2.82
N ALA A 52 0.96 3.36 -2.79
CA ALA A 52 0.61 2.52 -3.94
C ALA A 52 0.25 3.34 -5.19
N ILE A 53 -0.48 4.45 -5.03
CA ILE A 53 -0.83 5.37 -6.13
C ILE A 53 0.42 5.99 -6.74
N ALA A 54 1.37 6.44 -5.92
CA ALA A 54 2.61 7.00 -6.42
C ALA A 54 3.48 5.93 -7.12
N LEU A 55 3.57 4.73 -6.55
CA LEU A 55 4.23 3.57 -7.18
C LEU A 55 3.61 3.22 -8.53
N ALA A 56 2.29 3.31 -8.68
CA ALA A 56 1.58 3.00 -9.91
C ALA A 56 1.98 3.89 -11.11
N ASN A 57 2.60 5.05 -10.86
CA ASN A 57 3.13 5.90 -11.93
C ASN A 57 4.48 5.39 -12.49
N HIS A 58 5.19 4.54 -11.76
CA HIS A 58 6.54 4.07 -12.11
C HIS A 58 6.60 2.56 -12.40
N PHE A 59 5.62 1.78 -11.95
CA PHE A 59 5.59 0.32 -12.07
C PHE A 59 4.40 -0.16 -12.90
N ASP A 60 4.62 -1.22 -13.69
CA ASP A 60 3.57 -1.78 -14.57
C ASP A 60 2.39 -2.34 -13.76
N GLN A 61 2.67 -2.85 -12.56
CA GLN A 61 1.69 -3.39 -11.61
C GLN A 61 2.11 -3.07 -10.16
N VAL A 62 1.14 -2.78 -9.31
CA VAL A 62 1.35 -2.65 -7.87
C VAL A 62 0.42 -3.61 -7.15
N ILE A 63 0.99 -4.44 -6.26
CA ILE A 63 0.21 -5.19 -5.27
C ILE A 63 0.26 -4.38 -3.97
N ALA A 64 -0.90 -4.12 -3.38
CA ALA A 64 -1.00 -3.26 -2.20
C ALA A 64 -1.78 -4.01 -1.11
N THR A 65 -1.11 -4.36 -0.01
CA THR A 65 -1.69 -5.19 1.05
C THR A 65 -1.78 -4.44 2.36
N ASP A 66 -2.93 -4.53 3.03
CA ASP A 66 -3.10 -4.06 4.40
C ASP A 66 -3.90 -5.09 5.20
N ALA A 67 -3.61 -5.24 6.49
CA ALA A 67 -4.36 -6.15 7.35
C ALA A 67 -5.77 -5.63 7.69
N SER A 68 -6.03 -4.34 7.49
CA SER A 68 -7.32 -3.71 7.76
C SER A 68 -8.21 -3.70 6.51
N GLU A 69 -9.28 -4.50 6.51
CA GLU A 69 -10.33 -4.46 5.47
C GLU A 69 -10.96 -3.06 5.33
N LYS A 70 -11.04 -2.30 6.43
CA LYS A 70 -11.55 -0.92 6.41
C LYS A 70 -10.62 0.03 5.63
N GLN A 71 -9.31 -0.20 5.66
CA GLN A 71 -8.35 0.59 4.89
C GLN A 71 -8.46 0.25 3.40
N ILE A 72 -8.45 -1.04 3.07
CA ILE A 72 -8.57 -1.53 1.68
C ILE A 72 -9.88 -1.08 1.03
N SER A 73 -11.00 -1.12 1.76
CA SER A 73 -12.30 -0.67 1.22
C SER A 73 -12.39 0.84 0.98
N LYS A 74 -11.49 1.64 1.56
CA LYS A 74 -11.37 3.10 1.32
C LYS A 74 -10.33 3.43 0.26
N ALA A 75 -9.59 2.45 -0.26
CA ALA A 75 -8.53 2.69 -1.21
C ALA A 75 -9.07 3.20 -2.56
N ALA A 76 -8.33 4.12 -3.18
CA ALA A 76 -8.69 4.65 -4.48
C ALA A 76 -8.52 3.57 -5.56
N SER A 77 -9.52 3.44 -6.44
CA SER A 77 -9.44 2.53 -7.59
C SER A 77 -8.49 3.09 -8.64
N VAL A 78 -7.43 2.34 -8.94
CA VAL A 78 -6.41 2.66 -9.95
C VAL A 78 -6.15 1.40 -10.76
N GLU A 79 -6.09 1.53 -12.09
CA GLU A 79 -6.14 0.41 -13.04
C GLU A 79 -5.06 -0.65 -12.84
N ASN A 80 -3.84 -0.23 -12.50
CA ASN A 80 -2.68 -1.11 -12.31
C ASN A 80 -2.36 -1.40 -10.83
N ILE A 81 -3.33 -1.21 -9.92
CA ILE A 81 -3.17 -1.57 -8.50
C ILE A 81 -4.14 -2.70 -8.12
N THR A 82 -3.60 -3.77 -7.54
CA THR A 82 -4.37 -4.84 -6.92
C THR A 82 -4.29 -4.71 -5.42
N TYR A 83 -5.42 -4.37 -4.78
CA TYR A 83 -5.53 -4.29 -3.33
C TYR A 83 -5.99 -5.63 -2.73
N ALA A 84 -5.40 -6.03 -1.62
CA ALA A 84 -5.79 -7.24 -0.89
C ALA A 84 -5.70 -7.06 0.62
N VAL A 85 -6.61 -7.71 1.35
CA VAL A 85 -6.54 -7.77 2.82
C VAL A 85 -5.58 -8.88 3.22
N ALA A 86 -4.38 -8.50 3.66
CA ALA A 86 -3.39 -9.44 4.14
C ALA A 86 -2.36 -8.73 5.05
N PRO A 87 -1.91 -9.37 6.14
CA PRO A 87 -0.87 -8.82 6.98
C PRO A 87 0.50 -8.98 6.29
N ALA A 88 1.45 -8.12 6.64
CA ALA A 88 2.76 -8.02 5.99
C ALA A 88 3.54 -9.36 6.01
N GLU A 89 3.41 -10.09 7.12
CA GLU A 89 4.14 -11.32 7.41
C GLU A 89 3.52 -12.54 6.71
N ASN A 90 2.29 -12.40 6.19
CA ASN A 90 1.56 -13.44 5.48
C ASN A 90 0.75 -12.86 4.31
N SER A 91 1.45 -12.10 3.44
CA SER A 91 0.84 -11.31 2.36
C SER A 91 0.46 -12.14 1.13
N GLY A 92 1.06 -13.32 0.96
CA GLY A 92 0.88 -14.18 -0.21
C GLY A 92 1.53 -13.64 -1.50
N VAL A 93 2.26 -12.53 -1.42
CA VAL A 93 3.04 -11.96 -2.54
C VAL A 93 4.30 -12.80 -2.76
N GLN A 94 4.63 -13.12 -4.01
CA GLN A 94 5.74 -14.00 -4.41
C GLN A 94 6.82 -13.25 -5.20
#